data_AF-A0A958JF73-F1
#
_entry.id   AF-A0A958JF73-F1
#
_cell.length_a   1.000
_cell.length_b   1.000
_cell.length_c   1.000
_cell.angle_alpha   90.00
_cell.angle_beta   90.00
_cell.angle_gamma   90.00
#
_symmetry.space_group_name_H-M   'P 1'
#
loop_
_entity.id
_entity.type
_entity.pdbx_description
1 polymer ?
#
loop_
_entity_poly.entity_id
_entity_poly.type
_entity_poly.pdbx_seq_one_letter_code
_entity_poly.pdbx_strand_id
1 'polypeptide(L)'
;MKREDEKQTGASPGGDDQTPDTAYYDGDCPMCSTFVARLGTDTAVDYRDLRTDALPDTIARDEAERLIHVQTREGSTLKGAQAVLHLLERHGRWRWLARFGRLPVIRSLADVVYAFIAANRFYIFGPMQRLYWMKQTLVIATLIPLWITRNLWFGETSRFYALTPVVDWLPAINWPLDHVIFGVMAALLLAAFFSSRPRNYIVAFLAVAVPYSCWDQSRWMPYNFQFAAMFLALALVPWEPRPQSATQNQRVSSLAMLSVVIFSIWFWSGLHKVSMRYLTIGFPWLISPFTPYLPEAVLPVVPVFGLLSTPVEAGGALLLLSRRTRALGVLLVTSMHCFILLVFGPFGHSFNHSVWSWNVAMIAFCWLCFWRNSAMGWRDVLWGRGAVHKLTTVIFLVMPILNYAGMWDDFLSHKLYTWTTKEAEIDILDESIIPVLPPEMRPWVERVDGRSFVHVLKWSYSVFESPPYHADRVFDSVFAKVCETVPSRDAVQLRLFHSPNLTGTRSRIEVKSCPSEP
;
A
#
# COMPACT_ATOMS: atom_id res chain seq x y z
N MET A 1 74.39 -19.39 55.34
CA MET A 1 74.41 -19.73 53.90
C MET A 1 72.99 -19.55 53.37
N LYS A 2 72.76 -18.56 52.48
CA LYS A 2 71.45 -18.14 51.90
C LYS A 2 70.48 -17.54 52.93
N ARG A 3 69.66 -16.52 52.66
CA ARG A 3 69.33 -15.68 51.50
C ARG A 3 68.47 -14.56 52.11
N GLU A 4 68.61 -13.31 51.70
CA GLU A 4 67.47 -12.41 51.47
C GLU A 4 67.96 -11.17 50.72
N ASP A 5 67.36 -11.00 49.54
CA ASP A 5 67.70 -10.02 48.52
C ASP A 5 67.13 -8.64 48.88
N GLU A 6 68.00 -7.66 49.06
CA GLU A 6 67.65 -6.24 48.86
C GLU A 6 67.54 -6.00 47.35
N LYS A 7 66.35 -5.65 46.88
CA LYS A 7 66.18 -5.06 45.55
C LYS A 7 65.26 -3.85 45.60
N GLN A 8 65.91 -2.71 45.40
CA GLN A 8 65.36 -1.41 45.02
C GLN A 8 64.09 -1.55 44.14
N THR A 9 63.02 -0.88 44.54
CA THR A 9 61.94 -0.48 43.63
C THR A 9 62.02 1.03 43.45
N GLY A 10 62.61 1.41 42.32
CA GLY A 10 62.47 2.76 41.78
C GLY A 10 61.01 3.03 41.42
N ALA A 11 60.66 4.32 41.51
CA ALA A 11 59.41 4.86 41.04
C ALA A 11 59.11 4.42 39.59
N SER A 12 57.89 3.96 39.36
CA SER A 12 57.30 3.90 38.02
C SER A 12 56.24 5.00 37.93
N PRO A 13 56.35 5.95 36.99
CA PRO A 13 55.30 6.91 36.68
C PRO A 13 54.31 6.28 35.69
N GLY A 14 53.00 6.53 35.88
CA GLY A 14 51.99 6.24 34.86
C GLY A 14 50.84 5.37 35.34
N GLY A 15 50.01 5.90 36.24
CA GLY A 15 48.60 5.55 36.27
C GLY A 15 47.96 6.19 35.04
N ASP A 16 47.48 5.36 34.13
CA ASP A 16 46.81 5.77 32.89
C ASP A 16 45.43 6.36 33.25
N ASP A 17 45.36 7.67 33.39
CA ASP A 17 44.12 8.45 33.50
C ASP A 17 43.43 8.49 32.12
N GLN A 18 42.87 7.34 31.71
CA GLN A 18 42.20 7.21 30.41
C GLN A 18 40.83 7.89 30.44
N THR A 19 40.78 9.15 30.03
CA THR A 19 39.49 9.83 29.78
C THR A 19 38.69 9.10 28.68
N PRO A 20 37.41 8.76 28.92
CA PRO A 20 36.57 8.08 27.92
C PRO A 20 36.19 9.01 26.75
N ASP A 21 35.81 8.42 25.60
CA ASP A 21 35.21 9.21 24.50
C ASP A 21 33.92 9.86 25.04
N THR A 22 33.62 11.13 24.71
CA THR A 22 32.38 11.78 25.18
C THR A 22 31.41 11.98 24.02
N ALA A 23 30.19 11.45 24.15
CA ALA A 23 29.15 11.49 23.12
C ALA A 23 27.99 12.40 23.54
N TYR A 24 27.74 13.45 22.77
CA TYR A 24 26.67 14.42 22.99
C TYR A 24 25.46 14.12 22.10
N TYR A 25 24.26 14.10 22.69
CA TYR A 25 23.00 13.83 21.98
C TYR A 25 21.83 14.65 22.51
N ASP A 26 20.78 14.78 21.69
CA ASP A 26 19.52 15.45 22.06
C ASP A 26 18.58 14.47 22.78
N GLY A 27 18.39 14.63 24.10
CA GLY A 27 17.47 13.81 24.90
C GLY A 27 16.01 13.88 24.44
N ASP A 28 15.58 15.03 23.90
CA ASP A 28 14.24 15.21 23.35
C ASP A 28 14.04 14.40 22.05
N CYS A 29 15.11 13.95 21.40
CA CYS A 29 15.03 13.18 20.17
C CYS A 29 14.83 11.68 20.47
N PRO A 30 13.67 11.09 20.10
CA PRO A 30 13.37 9.69 20.40
C PRO A 30 14.35 8.70 19.78
N MET A 31 14.90 9.04 18.60
CA MET A 31 15.92 8.23 17.95
C MET A 31 17.22 8.24 18.72
N CYS A 32 17.70 9.42 19.13
CA CYS A 32 18.98 9.58 19.82
C CYS A 32 18.94 8.89 21.19
N SER A 33 17.88 9.13 21.98
CA SER A 33 17.71 8.50 23.28
C SER A 33 17.56 6.98 23.18
N THR A 34 16.78 6.47 22.21
CA THR A 34 16.66 5.02 21.99
C THR A 34 17.98 4.40 21.51
N PHE A 35 18.72 5.11 20.65
CA PHE A 35 20.02 4.67 20.15
C PHE A 35 21.02 4.52 21.30
N VAL A 36 21.20 5.56 22.11
CA VAL A 36 22.07 5.55 23.30
C VAL A 36 21.64 4.47 24.29
N ALA A 37 20.34 4.37 24.60
CA ALA A 37 19.83 3.33 25.50
C ALA A 37 20.10 1.90 25.00
N ARG A 38 20.14 1.68 23.68
CA ARG A 38 20.38 0.37 23.06
C ARG A 38 21.85 0.02 22.91
N LEU A 39 22.71 1.04 22.88
CA LEU A 39 24.15 0.90 22.99
C LEU A 39 24.54 0.46 24.42
N GLY A 40 23.82 0.94 25.43
CA GLY A 40 23.97 0.54 26.84
C GLY A 40 25.03 1.37 27.57
N THR A 41 25.26 1.06 28.86
CA THR A 41 26.32 1.68 29.67
C THR A 41 27.65 0.99 29.36
N ASP A 42 28.42 1.57 28.45
CA ASP A 42 29.81 1.19 28.20
C ASP A 42 30.73 2.15 28.95
N THR A 43 31.68 1.64 29.73
CA THR A 43 32.65 2.47 30.45
C THR A 43 33.62 3.18 29.51
N ALA A 44 33.68 2.80 28.23
CA ALA A 44 34.54 3.42 27.23
C ALA A 44 33.99 4.75 26.66
N VAL A 45 32.69 5.03 26.84
CA VAL A 45 32.01 6.22 26.29
C VAL A 45 31.13 6.88 27.35
N ASP A 46 31.39 8.17 27.65
CA ASP A 46 30.53 9.01 28.48
C ASP A 46 29.42 9.64 27.61
N TYR A 47 28.16 9.31 27.87
CA TYR A 47 27.02 9.83 27.11
C TYR A 47 26.39 11.02 27.84
N ARG A 48 26.34 12.18 27.18
CA ARG A 48 25.80 13.43 27.74
C ARG A 48 24.60 13.94 26.95
N ASP A 49 23.55 14.28 27.68
CA ASP A 49 22.33 14.87 27.12
C ASP A 49 22.45 16.39 27.12
N LEU A 50 22.40 17.00 25.94
CA LEU A 50 22.52 18.46 25.79
C LEU A 50 21.40 19.27 26.47
N ARG A 51 20.34 18.62 26.95
CA ARG A 51 19.25 19.24 27.72
C ARG A 51 19.60 19.42 29.20
N THR A 52 20.43 18.55 29.76
CA THR A 52 20.81 18.54 31.18
C THR A 52 22.28 18.89 31.40
N ASP A 53 23.14 18.53 30.45
CA ASP A 53 24.58 18.63 30.57
C ASP A 53 25.15 19.85 29.81
N ALA A 54 26.29 20.35 30.30
CA ALA A 54 27.03 21.41 29.62
C ALA A 54 27.66 20.90 28.32
N LEU A 55 27.48 21.69 27.25
CA LEU A 55 28.17 21.50 25.98
C LEU A 55 29.54 22.20 26.03
N PRO A 56 30.60 21.60 25.48
CA PRO A 56 31.90 22.24 25.36
C PRO A 56 31.84 23.37 24.31
N ASP A 57 32.63 24.42 24.52
CA ASP A 57 32.65 25.62 23.66
C ASP A 57 32.98 25.33 22.18
N THR A 58 33.59 24.18 21.91
CA THR A 58 33.93 23.70 20.56
C THR A 58 32.72 23.21 19.76
N ILE A 59 31.56 23.01 20.39
CA ILE A 59 30.35 22.48 19.73
C ILE A 59 29.22 23.50 19.86
N ALA A 60 28.79 24.06 18.74
CA ALA A 60 27.64 24.96 18.71
C ALA A 60 26.35 24.18 19.05
N ARG A 61 25.52 24.77 19.92
CA ARG A 61 24.29 24.12 20.42
C ARG A 61 23.31 23.77 19.30
N ASP A 62 23.18 24.62 18.30
CA ASP A 62 22.30 24.39 17.15
C ASP A 62 22.75 23.19 16.29
N GLU A 63 24.06 22.97 16.20
CA GLU A 63 24.66 21.81 15.53
C GLU A 63 24.46 20.53 16.35
N ALA A 64 24.70 20.59 17.67
CA ALA A 64 24.48 19.47 18.60
C ALA A 64 23.01 19.03 18.66
N GLU A 65 22.07 19.97 18.49
CA GLU A 65 20.65 19.65 18.40
C GLU A 65 20.29 18.94 17.09
N ARG A 66 21.09 19.07 16.03
CA ARG A 66 20.81 18.46 14.72
C ARG A 66 21.52 17.12 14.53
N LEU A 67 22.74 16.98 15.03
CA LEU A 67 23.62 15.83 14.78
C LEU A 67 24.21 15.32 16.10
N ILE A 68 24.43 14.01 16.19
CA ILE A 68 25.22 13.41 17.28
C ILE A 68 26.68 13.83 17.12
N HIS A 69 27.32 14.19 18.22
CA HIS A 69 28.73 14.56 18.26
C HIS A 69 29.49 13.61 19.19
N VAL A 70 30.71 13.26 18.83
CA VAL A 70 31.62 12.50 19.69
C VAL A 70 32.95 13.23 19.75
N GLN A 71 33.40 13.60 20.94
CA GLN A 71 34.78 13.97 21.20
C GLN A 71 35.58 12.71 21.49
N THR A 72 36.56 12.41 20.64
CA THR A 72 37.46 11.28 20.85
C THR A 72 38.52 11.63 21.87
N ARG A 73 39.10 10.59 22.53
CA ARG A 73 40.25 10.76 23.45
C ARG A 73 41.43 11.50 22.82
N GLU A 74 41.56 11.40 21.51
CA GLU A 74 42.62 12.04 20.70
C GLU A 74 42.35 13.53 20.43
N GLY A 75 41.26 14.09 20.96
CA GLY A 75 40.87 15.50 20.80
C GLY A 75 40.13 15.80 19.50
N SER A 76 39.82 14.80 18.67
CA SER A 76 39.07 14.99 17.43
C SER A 76 37.56 15.03 17.70
N THR A 77 36.83 15.88 16.98
CA THR A 77 35.36 15.93 17.06
C THR A 77 34.76 15.26 15.83
N LEU A 78 34.11 14.12 16.03
CA LEU A 78 33.34 13.40 15.02
C LEU A 78 31.89 13.86 15.06
N LYS A 79 31.25 13.94 13.88
CA LYS A 79 29.87 14.42 13.74
C LYS A 79 29.02 13.47 12.91
N GLY A 80 27.72 13.44 13.18
CA GLY A 80 26.70 12.79 12.35
C GLY A 80 26.96 11.30 12.11
N ALA A 81 26.97 10.85 10.85
CA ALA A 81 27.17 9.45 10.52
C ALA A 81 28.52 8.92 11.01
N GLN A 82 29.58 9.76 10.98
CA GLN A 82 30.91 9.37 11.43
C GLN A 82 30.95 9.15 12.95
N ALA A 83 30.27 10.01 13.71
CA ALA A 83 30.08 9.82 15.15
C ALA A 83 29.32 8.51 15.45
N VAL A 84 28.24 8.23 14.72
CA VAL A 84 27.46 6.99 14.88
C VAL A 84 28.30 5.75 14.56
N LEU A 85 29.05 5.75 13.44
CA LEU A 85 29.91 4.62 13.05
C LEU A 85 31.03 4.40 14.08
N HIS A 86 31.60 5.47 14.65
CA HIS A 86 32.58 5.38 15.73
C HIS A 86 32.00 4.73 16.99
N LEU A 87 30.81 5.16 17.42
CA LEU A 87 30.11 4.56 18.56
C LEU A 87 29.80 3.07 18.33
N LEU A 88 29.33 2.70 17.13
CA LEU A 88 29.06 1.31 16.76
C LEU A 88 30.33 0.44 16.73
N GLU A 89 31.49 1.01 16.41
CA GLU A 89 32.77 0.30 16.41
C GLU A 89 33.29 0.01 17.83
N ARG A 90 33.01 0.90 18.78
CA ARG A 90 33.36 0.69 20.19
C ARG A 90 32.54 -0.43 20.82
N HIS A 91 31.29 -0.63 20.38
CA HIS A 91 30.45 -1.70 20.91
C HIS A 91 30.59 -3.00 20.12
N GLY A 92 31.22 -3.99 20.76
CA GLY A 92 31.57 -5.32 20.22
C GLY A 92 30.53 -5.97 19.29
N ARG A 93 29.25 -5.91 19.65
CA ARG A 93 28.14 -6.53 18.92
C ARG A 93 27.83 -5.88 17.56
N TRP A 94 28.22 -4.62 17.36
CA TRP A 94 27.84 -3.83 16.19
C TRP A 94 29.02 -3.43 15.29
N ARG A 95 30.23 -3.92 15.61
CA ARG A 95 31.49 -3.59 14.88
C ARG A 95 31.42 -3.86 13.38
N TRP A 96 30.69 -4.89 12.97
CA TRP A 96 30.57 -5.25 11.55
C TRP A 96 29.79 -4.18 10.76
N LEU A 97 28.78 -3.52 11.36
CA LEU A 97 28.07 -2.40 10.73
C LEU A 97 28.99 -1.20 10.55
N ALA A 98 29.82 -0.90 11.54
CA ALA A 98 30.78 0.19 11.46
C ALA A 98 31.80 -0.03 10.33
N ARG A 99 32.34 -1.27 10.22
CA ARG A 99 33.27 -1.65 9.14
C ARG A 99 32.64 -1.53 7.76
N PHE A 100 31.40 -2.02 7.60
CA PHE A 100 30.67 -1.91 6.34
C PHE A 100 30.36 -0.43 5.99
N GLY A 101 29.93 0.35 6.99
CA GLY A 101 29.60 1.77 6.85
C GLY A 101 30.78 2.67 6.45
N ARG A 102 32.02 2.24 6.71
CA ARG A 102 33.24 2.99 6.35
C ARG A 102 33.75 2.74 4.94
N LEU A 103 33.17 1.81 4.18
CA LEU A 103 33.52 1.62 2.76
C LEU A 103 33.23 2.92 1.97
N PRO A 104 34.07 3.37 1.03
CA PRO A 104 34.01 4.73 0.48
C PRO A 104 32.66 5.11 -0.14
N VAL A 105 32.04 4.19 -0.88
CA VAL A 105 30.72 4.36 -1.49
C VAL A 105 29.62 4.42 -0.42
N ILE A 106 29.70 3.53 0.57
CA ILE A 106 28.71 3.43 1.64
C ILE A 106 28.81 4.62 2.59
N ARG A 107 30.01 5.14 2.84
CA ARG A 107 30.24 6.33 3.66
C ARG A 107 29.55 7.57 3.07
N SER A 108 29.75 7.80 1.77
CA SER A 108 29.10 8.91 1.06
C SER A 108 27.58 8.80 1.12
N LEU A 109 27.06 7.58 0.96
CA LEU A 109 25.63 7.31 1.12
C LEU A 109 25.16 7.48 2.57
N ALA A 110 25.96 7.07 3.55
CA ALA A 110 25.64 7.14 4.97
C ALA A 110 25.50 8.59 5.44
N ASP A 111 26.32 9.52 4.95
CA ASP A 111 26.19 10.95 5.27
C ASP A 111 24.86 11.51 4.73
N VAL A 112 24.49 11.18 3.48
CA VAL A 112 23.21 11.60 2.88
C VAL A 112 22.01 11.00 3.63
N VAL A 113 22.08 9.70 3.93
CA VAL A 113 21.03 8.99 4.67
C VAL A 113 20.90 9.55 6.09
N TYR A 114 22.02 9.80 6.76
CA TYR A 114 22.01 10.38 8.10
C TYR A 114 21.42 11.79 8.09
N ALA A 115 21.78 12.65 7.13
CA ALA A 115 21.23 13.98 7.01
C ALA A 115 19.70 13.95 6.81
N PHE A 116 19.21 13.06 5.95
CA PHE A 116 17.77 12.84 5.74
C PHE A 116 17.07 12.36 7.02
N ILE A 117 17.65 11.35 7.68
CA ILE A 117 17.11 10.77 8.92
C ILE A 117 17.11 11.81 10.04
N ALA A 118 18.18 12.59 10.20
CA ALA A 118 18.32 13.64 11.18
C ALA A 118 17.30 14.77 10.96
N ALA A 119 17.05 15.16 9.70
CA ALA A 119 16.03 16.15 9.35
C ALA A 119 14.60 15.66 9.65
N ASN A 120 14.35 14.36 9.55
CA ASN A 120 13.02 13.75 9.72
C ASN A 120 12.86 12.95 11.04
N ARG A 121 13.81 13.04 11.96
CA ARG A 121 13.92 12.17 13.15
C ARG A 121 12.67 12.12 14.02
N PHE A 122 12.04 13.27 14.25
CA PHE A 122 10.80 13.37 15.03
C PHE A 122 9.59 12.73 14.32
N TYR A 123 9.60 12.69 12.98
CA TYR A 123 8.57 11.98 12.22
C TYR A 123 8.83 10.48 12.15
N ILE A 124 10.09 10.04 11.97
CA ILE A 124 10.42 8.63 11.78
C ILE A 124 10.36 7.83 13.09
N PHE A 125 10.78 8.43 14.21
CA PHE A 125 10.93 7.75 15.51
C PHE A 125 10.04 8.34 16.61
N GLY A 126 9.38 9.47 16.35
CA GLY A 126 8.53 10.13 17.34
C GLY A 126 7.04 9.78 17.23
N PRO A 127 6.17 10.58 17.87
CA PRO A 127 4.72 10.33 17.92
C PRO A 127 4.00 10.30 16.56
N MET A 128 4.67 10.76 15.49
CA MET A 128 4.17 10.77 14.12
C MET A 128 4.56 9.52 13.31
N GLN A 129 5.37 8.62 13.86
CA GLN A 129 5.95 7.46 13.17
C GLN A 129 4.96 6.68 12.31
N ARG A 130 3.80 6.31 12.87
CA ARG A 130 2.80 5.52 12.14
C ARG A 130 2.25 6.25 10.93
N LEU A 131 1.92 7.54 11.08
CA LEU A 131 1.38 8.36 9.99
C LEU A 131 2.45 8.67 8.94
N TYR A 132 3.69 8.91 9.36
CA TYR A 132 4.82 9.09 8.46
C TYR A 132 5.04 7.86 7.59
N TRP A 133 5.17 6.67 8.18
CA TRP A 133 5.35 5.43 7.42
C TRP A 133 4.09 5.07 6.62
N MET A 134 2.89 5.34 7.13
CA MET A 134 1.65 5.19 6.37
C MET A 134 1.69 6.04 5.09
N LYS A 135 2.09 7.30 5.18
CA LYS A 135 2.27 8.17 4.02
C LYS A 135 3.27 7.60 3.03
N GLN A 136 4.46 7.20 3.49
CA GLN A 136 5.48 6.67 2.58
C GLN A 136 5.00 5.40 1.87
N THR A 137 4.44 4.45 2.62
CA THR A 137 3.86 3.23 2.05
C THR A 137 2.74 3.56 1.07
N LEU A 138 1.82 4.46 1.40
CA LEU A 138 0.68 4.81 0.56
C LEU A 138 1.12 5.51 -0.75
N VAL A 139 2.10 6.41 -0.68
CA VAL A 139 2.65 7.06 -1.87
C VAL A 139 3.30 6.04 -2.81
N ILE A 140 4.15 5.15 -2.29
CA ILE A 140 4.77 4.08 -3.08
C ILE A 140 3.70 3.16 -3.66
N ALA A 141 2.74 2.74 -2.83
CA ALA A 141 1.63 1.88 -3.21
C ALA A 141 0.69 2.51 -4.23
N THR A 142 0.72 3.84 -4.40
CA THR A 142 -0.04 4.55 -5.43
C THR A 142 0.78 4.73 -6.70
N LEU A 143 2.06 5.11 -6.58
CA LEU A 143 2.96 5.32 -7.72
C LEU A 143 3.16 4.03 -8.55
N ILE A 144 3.29 2.88 -7.90
CA ILE A 144 3.52 1.60 -8.60
C ILE A 144 2.32 1.22 -9.49
N PRO A 145 1.08 1.07 -8.96
CA PRO A 145 -0.10 0.84 -9.79
C PRO A 145 -0.35 1.95 -10.80
N LEU A 146 -0.17 3.23 -10.43
CA LEU A 146 -0.32 4.35 -11.37
C LEU A 146 0.55 4.17 -12.62
N TRP A 147 1.77 3.68 -12.47
CA TRP A 147 2.67 3.39 -13.58
C TRP A 147 2.30 2.11 -14.35
N ILE A 148 2.00 1.02 -13.63
CA ILE A 148 1.60 -0.27 -14.23
C ILE A 148 0.34 -0.07 -15.08
N THR A 149 -0.65 0.63 -14.55
CA THR A 149 -1.96 0.87 -15.19
C THR A 149 -2.02 2.21 -15.91
N ARG A 150 -0.89 2.77 -16.38
CA ARG A 150 -0.81 4.12 -17.01
C ARG A 150 -1.85 4.36 -18.11
N ASN A 151 -2.15 3.34 -18.92
CA ASN A 151 -3.15 3.43 -20.00
C ASN A 151 -4.58 3.69 -19.48
N LEU A 152 -4.87 3.39 -18.22
CA LEU A 152 -6.13 3.70 -17.54
C LEU A 152 -6.34 5.23 -17.42
N TRP A 153 -5.24 5.99 -17.41
CA TRP A 153 -5.23 7.43 -17.17
C TRP A 153 -5.14 8.27 -18.44
N PHE A 154 -5.01 7.64 -19.61
CA PHE A 154 -4.96 8.32 -20.90
C PHE A 154 -6.32 8.35 -21.60
N GLY A 155 -6.50 9.33 -22.49
CA GLY A 155 -7.71 9.57 -23.26
C GLY A 155 -7.87 8.68 -24.49
N GLU A 156 -8.90 8.94 -25.28
CA GLU A 156 -9.29 8.13 -26.45
C GLU A 156 -8.28 8.15 -27.58
N THR A 157 -7.46 9.21 -27.68
CA THR A 157 -6.37 9.25 -28.66
C THR A 157 -5.28 8.22 -28.39
N SER A 158 -5.22 7.68 -27.17
CA SER A 158 -4.14 6.81 -26.70
C SER A 158 -4.57 5.34 -26.57
N ARG A 159 -5.86 5.03 -26.74
CA ARG A 159 -6.40 3.67 -26.60
C ARG A 159 -7.75 3.49 -27.31
N PHE A 160 -7.99 2.30 -27.82
CA PHE A 160 -9.30 1.93 -28.38
C PHE A 160 -10.36 1.63 -27.31
N TYR A 161 -9.95 1.16 -26.12
CA TYR A 161 -10.88 0.84 -25.04
C TYR A 161 -11.62 2.10 -24.55
N ALA A 162 -12.96 2.07 -24.60
CA ALA A 162 -13.82 3.23 -24.37
C ALA A 162 -13.57 3.93 -23.02
N LEU A 163 -13.79 5.26 -22.98
CA LEU A 163 -14.00 5.98 -21.73
C LEU A 163 -15.45 5.81 -21.29
N THR A 164 -15.69 5.77 -19.98
CA THR A 164 -17.05 5.77 -19.42
C THR A 164 -17.15 6.89 -18.39
N PRO A 165 -17.43 8.14 -18.82
CA PRO A 165 -17.55 9.24 -17.88
C PRO A 165 -18.72 9.01 -16.91
N VAL A 166 -18.69 9.70 -15.77
CA VAL A 166 -19.79 9.67 -14.79
C VAL A 166 -21.01 10.44 -15.32
N VAL A 167 -20.77 11.45 -16.16
CA VAL A 167 -21.78 12.28 -16.80
C VAL A 167 -21.36 12.60 -18.23
N ASP A 168 -22.31 12.58 -19.16
CA ASP A 168 -22.03 12.60 -20.61
C ASP A 168 -21.58 13.98 -21.14
N TRP A 169 -21.75 15.05 -20.35
CA TRP A 169 -21.40 16.42 -20.76
C TRP A 169 -19.92 16.79 -20.51
N LEU A 170 -19.11 15.88 -19.97
CA LEU A 170 -17.69 16.16 -19.75
C LEU A 170 -16.93 16.25 -21.09
N PRO A 171 -16.12 17.31 -21.31
CA PRO A 171 -15.35 17.43 -22.55
C PRO A 171 -14.26 16.36 -22.61
N ALA A 172 -13.96 15.85 -23.80
CA ALA A 172 -12.87 14.89 -23.98
C ALA A 172 -11.51 15.48 -23.54
N ILE A 173 -10.77 14.73 -22.72
CA ILE A 173 -9.39 15.06 -22.33
C ILE A 173 -8.47 14.07 -23.04
N ASN A 174 -7.74 14.57 -24.03
CA ASN A 174 -6.86 13.79 -24.89
C ASN A 174 -5.42 14.32 -24.84
N TRP A 175 -4.54 13.69 -25.63
CA TRP A 175 -3.17 14.15 -25.81
C TRP A 175 -3.11 15.64 -26.20
N PRO A 176 -2.24 16.46 -25.58
CA PRO A 176 -1.24 16.12 -24.55
C PRO A 176 -1.72 16.27 -23.10
N LEU A 177 -2.96 16.73 -22.87
CA LEU A 177 -3.43 17.13 -21.55
C LEU A 177 -3.55 15.94 -20.57
N ASP A 178 -3.98 14.78 -21.05
CA ASP A 178 -4.05 13.55 -20.26
C ASP A 178 -2.68 13.14 -19.67
N HIS A 179 -1.61 13.26 -20.45
CA HIS A 179 -0.24 12.97 -20.02
C HIS A 179 0.32 14.04 -19.09
N VAL A 180 -0.04 15.32 -19.30
CA VAL A 180 0.29 16.40 -18.35
C VAL A 180 -0.37 16.14 -17.00
N ILE A 181 -1.66 15.79 -16.97
CA ILE A 181 -2.38 15.46 -15.73
C ILE A 181 -1.72 14.27 -15.03
N PHE A 182 -1.40 13.21 -15.79
CA PHE A 182 -0.68 12.04 -15.26
C PHE A 182 0.67 12.43 -14.63
N GLY A 183 1.47 13.24 -15.33
CA GLY A 183 2.75 13.75 -14.84
C GLY A 183 2.61 14.62 -13.58
N VAL A 184 1.60 15.48 -13.53
CA VAL A 184 1.28 16.31 -12.35
C VAL A 184 0.91 15.43 -11.16
N MET A 185 0.07 14.41 -11.35
CA MET A 185 -0.27 13.46 -10.28
C MET A 185 0.98 12.76 -9.72
N ALA A 186 1.85 12.26 -10.60
CA ALA A 186 3.10 11.61 -10.19
C ALA A 186 4.04 12.59 -9.45
N ALA A 187 4.18 13.83 -9.94
CA ALA A 187 5.00 14.86 -9.32
C ALA A 187 4.48 15.25 -7.92
N LEU A 188 3.16 15.37 -7.75
CA LEU A 188 2.54 15.67 -6.45
C LEU A 188 2.75 14.53 -5.44
N LEU A 189 2.67 13.27 -5.88
CA LEU A 189 2.98 12.11 -5.05
C LEU A 189 4.46 12.10 -4.64
N LEU A 190 5.39 12.35 -5.56
CA LEU A 190 6.82 12.46 -5.25
C LEU A 190 7.11 13.63 -4.30
N ALA A 191 6.48 14.79 -4.49
CA ALA A 191 6.59 15.91 -3.56
C ALA A 191 6.07 15.54 -2.16
N ALA A 192 4.96 14.81 -2.06
CA ALA A 192 4.45 14.29 -0.79
C ALA A 192 5.42 13.27 -0.14
N PHE A 193 6.10 12.44 -0.93
CA PHE A 193 7.09 11.48 -0.46
C PHE A 193 8.25 12.17 0.27
N PHE A 194 8.88 13.15 -0.38
CA PHE A 194 10.06 13.85 0.14
C PHE A 194 9.73 14.95 1.15
N SER A 195 8.49 15.43 1.20
CA SER A 195 8.09 16.48 2.14
C SER A 195 7.84 15.95 3.56
N SER A 196 8.36 16.68 4.56
CA SER A 196 8.04 16.52 5.98
C SER A 196 6.65 17.07 6.35
N ARG A 197 6.11 17.98 5.53
CA ARG A 197 4.76 18.55 5.64
C ARG A 197 3.98 18.33 4.33
N PRO A 198 3.52 17.10 4.09
CA PRO A 198 2.97 16.68 2.80
C PRO A 198 1.55 17.19 2.52
N ARG A 199 0.87 17.80 3.51
CA ARG A 199 -0.57 18.12 3.47
C ARG A 199 -1.00 18.78 2.17
N ASN A 200 -0.32 19.85 1.75
CA ASN A 200 -0.72 20.60 0.56
C ASN A 200 -0.55 19.79 -0.73
N TYR A 201 0.51 18.97 -0.82
CA TYR A 201 0.73 18.08 -1.96
C TYR A 201 -0.33 16.97 -2.02
N ILE A 202 -0.72 16.41 -0.86
CA ILE A 202 -1.78 15.41 -0.79
C ILE A 202 -3.14 16.03 -1.19
N VAL A 203 -3.46 17.23 -0.69
CA VAL A 203 -4.70 17.93 -1.05
C VAL A 203 -4.73 18.25 -2.55
N ALA A 204 -3.64 18.77 -3.10
CA ALA A 204 -3.52 19.04 -4.53
C ALA A 204 -3.65 17.74 -5.35
N PHE A 205 -3.02 16.65 -4.92
CA PHE A 205 -3.16 15.34 -5.57
C PHE A 205 -4.61 14.89 -5.59
N LEU A 206 -5.32 14.96 -4.46
CA LEU A 206 -6.74 14.59 -4.40
C LEU A 206 -7.62 15.50 -5.26
N ALA A 207 -7.33 16.80 -5.29
CA ALA A 207 -8.05 17.79 -6.10
C ALA A 207 -7.89 17.56 -7.61
N VAL A 208 -6.84 16.86 -8.04
CA VAL A 208 -6.65 16.44 -9.43
C VAL A 208 -7.22 15.03 -9.65
N ALA A 209 -6.78 14.06 -8.84
CA ALA A 209 -7.07 12.64 -9.05
C ALA A 209 -8.56 12.29 -8.91
N VAL A 210 -9.25 12.86 -7.92
CA VAL A 210 -10.67 12.54 -7.69
C VAL A 210 -11.55 13.08 -8.82
N PRO A 211 -11.49 14.37 -9.20
CA PRO A 211 -12.26 14.86 -10.35
C PRO A 211 -11.87 14.18 -11.66
N TYR A 212 -10.57 13.96 -11.91
CA TYR A 212 -10.13 13.29 -13.14
C TYR A 212 -10.65 11.85 -13.23
N SER A 213 -10.88 11.18 -12.10
CA SER A 213 -11.53 9.87 -12.08
C SER A 213 -12.99 9.90 -12.53
N CYS A 214 -13.64 11.06 -12.60
CA CYS A 214 -15.02 11.17 -13.13
C CYS A 214 -15.09 11.13 -14.66
N TRP A 215 -13.97 11.32 -15.37
CA TRP A 215 -13.91 11.19 -16.83
C TRP A 215 -13.91 9.74 -17.31
N ASP A 216 -13.60 8.79 -16.43
CA ASP A 216 -13.62 7.37 -16.74
C ASP A 216 -13.78 6.56 -15.45
N GLN A 217 -14.94 5.94 -15.29
CA GLN A 217 -15.27 5.10 -14.14
C GLN A 217 -14.38 3.86 -14.05
N SER A 218 -13.69 3.46 -15.14
CA SER A 218 -12.66 2.42 -15.08
C SER A 218 -11.52 2.80 -14.12
N ARG A 219 -11.31 4.09 -13.83
CA ARG A 219 -10.33 4.57 -12.85
C ARG A 219 -10.72 4.27 -11.41
N TRP A 220 -11.98 3.92 -11.13
CA TRP A 220 -12.48 3.60 -9.79
C TRP A 220 -12.12 2.17 -9.35
N MET A 221 -10.92 1.74 -9.71
CA MET A 221 -10.33 0.48 -9.24
C MET A 221 -10.34 0.42 -7.72
N PRO A 222 -10.44 -0.78 -7.11
CA PRO A 222 -10.56 -0.89 -5.65
C PRO A 222 -9.42 -0.19 -4.90
N TYR A 223 -8.19 -0.29 -5.39
CA TYR A 223 -7.04 0.38 -4.80
C TYR A 223 -7.09 1.91 -4.95
N ASN A 224 -7.53 2.46 -6.08
CA ASN A 224 -7.65 3.92 -6.27
C ASN A 224 -8.70 4.52 -5.33
N PHE A 225 -9.86 3.87 -5.23
CA PHE A 225 -10.93 4.27 -4.32
C PHE A 225 -10.47 4.21 -2.85
N GLN A 226 -9.83 3.10 -2.46
CA GLN A 226 -9.23 2.94 -1.13
C GLN A 226 -8.19 4.03 -0.85
N PHE A 227 -7.22 4.22 -1.74
CA PHE A 227 -6.09 5.12 -1.51
C PHE A 227 -6.52 6.58 -1.47
N ALA A 228 -7.53 6.98 -2.26
CA ALA A 228 -8.11 8.32 -2.17
C ALA A 228 -8.66 8.60 -0.76
N ALA A 229 -9.39 7.65 -0.16
CA ALA A 229 -9.88 7.79 1.22
C ALA A 229 -8.74 7.81 2.25
N MET A 230 -7.69 7.01 2.04
CA MET A 230 -6.52 7.00 2.93
C MET A 230 -5.70 8.30 2.83
N PHE A 231 -5.53 8.85 1.63
CA PHE A 231 -4.91 10.17 1.43
C PHE A 231 -5.75 11.27 2.06
N LEU A 232 -7.09 11.20 1.96
CA LEU A 232 -7.97 12.14 2.65
C LEU A 232 -7.74 12.11 4.16
N ALA A 233 -7.61 10.93 4.77
CA ALA A 233 -7.28 10.82 6.19
C ALA A 233 -5.93 11.47 6.53
N LEU A 234 -4.92 11.33 5.67
CA LEU A 234 -3.60 11.96 5.85
C LEU A 234 -3.60 13.48 5.59
N ALA A 235 -4.50 13.98 4.74
CA ALA A 235 -4.66 15.40 4.45
C ALA A 235 -5.25 16.20 5.62
N LEU A 236 -5.97 15.51 6.53
CA LEU A 236 -6.53 16.10 7.75
C LEU A 236 -5.51 16.26 8.88
N VAL A 237 -4.31 15.69 8.72
CA VAL A 237 -3.24 15.76 9.71
C VAL A 237 -2.49 17.11 9.56
N PRO A 238 -2.23 17.85 10.66
CA PRO A 238 -1.44 19.10 10.59
C PRO A 238 0.05 18.92 10.25
N TRP A 239 0.58 17.71 10.47
CA TRP A 239 1.99 17.33 10.25
C TRP A 239 2.98 18.15 11.10
N GLU A 240 2.67 18.38 12.37
CA GLU A 240 3.61 18.97 13.33
C GLU A 240 4.56 17.91 13.91
N PRO A 241 5.89 18.16 13.98
CA PRO A 241 6.85 17.18 14.50
C PRO A 241 6.68 16.91 16.00
N ARG A 242 6.30 17.95 16.77
CA ARG A 242 6.03 17.90 18.22
C ARG A 242 4.57 18.27 18.48
N PRO A 243 3.64 17.32 18.30
CA PRO A 243 2.22 17.59 18.35
C PRO A 243 1.73 17.87 19.79
N GLN A 244 0.98 18.96 19.96
CA GLN A 244 0.27 19.31 21.20
C GLN A 244 -0.99 18.44 21.42
N SER A 245 -1.66 18.55 22.57
CA SER A 245 -2.82 17.72 22.95
C SER A 245 -3.97 17.75 21.93
N ALA A 246 -4.33 18.92 21.38
CA ALA A 246 -5.37 19.04 20.35
C ALA A 246 -5.02 18.27 19.06
N THR A 247 -3.76 18.38 18.62
CA THR A 247 -3.26 17.67 17.43
C THR A 247 -3.07 16.16 17.69
N GLN A 248 -2.96 15.71 18.95
CA GLN A 248 -3.00 14.28 19.31
C GLN A 248 -4.36 13.66 18.94
N ASN A 249 -5.47 14.35 19.21
CA ASN A 249 -6.80 13.84 18.87
C ASN A 249 -7.00 13.68 17.36
N GLN A 250 -6.52 14.63 16.55
CA GLN A 250 -6.61 14.56 15.09
C GLN A 250 -5.80 13.40 14.51
N ARG A 251 -4.62 13.11 15.07
CA ARG A 251 -3.80 11.96 14.65
C ARG A 251 -4.49 10.63 14.93
N VAL A 252 -5.06 10.49 16.13
CA VAL A 252 -5.84 9.30 16.50
C VAL A 252 -7.06 9.17 15.58
N SER A 253 -7.78 10.25 15.30
CA SER A 253 -8.91 10.22 14.37
C SER A 253 -8.50 9.83 12.95
N SER A 254 -7.36 10.31 12.47
CA SER A 254 -6.84 9.98 11.13
C SER A 254 -6.42 8.51 11.05
N LEU A 255 -5.74 7.98 12.08
CA LEU A 255 -5.43 6.55 12.18
C LEU A 255 -6.70 5.69 12.26
N ALA A 256 -7.74 6.17 12.94
CA ALA A 256 -9.00 5.45 13.06
C ALA A 256 -9.75 5.41 11.71
N MET A 257 -9.73 6.50 10.95
CA MET A 257 -10.26 6.58 9.59
C MET A 257 -9.48 5.67 8.62
N LEU A 258 -8.14 5.66 8.68
CA LEU A 258 -7.31 4.69 7.93
C LEU A 258 -7.70 3.25 8.31
N SER A 259 -7.88 2.99 9.61
CA SER A 259 -8.24 1.66 10.11
C SER A 259 -9.61 1.19 9.64
N VAL A 260 -10.62 2.07 9.55
CA VAL A 260 -11.96 1.67 9.10
C VAL A 260 -11.96 1.31 7.61
N VAL A 261 -11.22 2.05 6.78
CA VAL A 261 -11.06 1.76 5.34
C VAL A 261 -10.39 0.41 5.12
N ILE A 262 -9.32 0.11 5.87
CA ILE A 262 -8.61 -1.17 5.73
C ILE A 262 -9.47 -2.32 6.28
N PHE A 263 -10.11 -2.12 7.44
CA PHE A 263 -11.01 -3.09 8.06
C PHE A 263 -12.17 -3.46 7.12
N SER A 264 -12.79 -2.48 6.47
CA SER A 264 -13.95 -2.72 5.62
C SER A 264 -13.62 -3.61 4.43
N ILE A 265 -12.43 -3.49 3.86
CA ILE A 265 -11.98 -4.29 2.72
C ILE A 265 -12.01 -5.77 3.07
N TRP A 266 -11.32 -6.17 4.14
CA TRP A 266 -11.28 -7.57 4.55
C TRP A 266 -12.64 -8.06 5.05
N PHE A 267 -13.38 -7.22 5.77
CA PHE A 267 -14.70 -7.58 6.25
C PHE A 267 -15.66 -7.90 5.09
N TRP A 268 -15.81 -6.99 4.12
CA TRP A 268 -16.74 -7.17 3.01
C TRP A 268 -16.24 -8.17 1.96
N SER A 269 -14.95 -8.17 1.62
CA SER A 269 -14.36 -9.18 0.72
C SER A 269 -14.59 -10.59 1.24
N GLY A 270 -14.36 -10.82 2.55
CA GLY A 270 -14.59 -12.12 3.17
C GLY A 270 -16.06 -12.53 3.16
N LEU A 271 -16.99 -11.60 3.42
CA LEU A 271 -18.43 -11.88 3.38
C LEU A 271 -18.93 -12.17 1.97
N HIS A 272 -18.45 -11.45 0.95
CA HIS A 272 -18.84 -11.70 -0.44
C HIS A 272 -18.31 -13.04 -1.00
N LYS A 273 -17.33 -13.67 -0.34
CA LYS A 273 -16.87 -15.03 -0.69
C LYS A 273 -17.84 -16.14 -0.27
N VAL A 274 -18.86 -15.83 0.54
CA VAL A 274 -19.95 -16.77 0.85
C VAL A 274 -20.86 -16.91 -0.38
N SER A 275 -20.39 -17.66 -1.38
CA SER A 275 -21.15 -17.98 -2.59
C SER A 275 -20.79 -19.35 -3.12
N MET A 276 -21.77 -20.04 -3.70
CA MET A 276 -21.52 -21.36 -4.27
C MET A 276 -20.54 -21.31 -5.45
N ARG A 277 -20.60 -20.24 -6.25
CA ARG A 277 -19.68 -20.02 -7.39
C ARG A 277 -18.23 -19.82 -6.94
N TYR A 278 -18.01 -19.11 -5.83
CA TYR A 278 -16.67 -19.02 -5.24
C TYR A 278 -16.18 -20.40 -4.80
N LEU A 279 -17.01 -21.20 -4.14
CA LEU A 279 -16.60 -22.53 -3.65
C LEU A 279 -16.33 -23.53 -4.78
N THR A 280 -17.11 -23.52 -5.85
CA THR A 280 -17.01 -24.52 -6.93
C THR A 280 -16.08 -24.11 -8.07
N ILE A 281 -15.86 -22.81 -8.28
CA ILE A 281 -15.03 -22.29 -9.37
C ILE A 281 -13.87 -21.45 -8.80
N GLY A 282 -14.18 -20.43 -8.01
CA GLY A 282 -13.20 -19.43 -7.58
C GLY A 282 -12.06 -19.99 -6.72
N PHE A 283 -12.38 -20.70 -5.65
CA PHE A 283 -11.39 -21.28 -4.73
C PHE A 283 -10.61 -22.46 -5.36
N PRO A 284 -11.24 -23.40 -6.09
CA PRO A 284 -10.51 -24.42 -6.84
C PRO A 284 -9.55 -23.81 -7.85
N TRP A 285 -9.95 -22.76 -8.58
CA TRP A 285 -9.05 -22.02 -9.45
C TRP A 285 -7.92 -21.35 -8.67
N LEU A 286 -8.22 -20.71 -7.54
CA LEU A 286 -7.22 -20.05 -6.69
C LEU A 286 -6.11 -21.01 -6.28
N ILE A 287 -6.46 -22.24 -5.88
CA ILE A 287 -5.48 -23.22 -5.39
C ILE A 287 -4.93 -24.16 -6.48
N SER A 288 -5.40 -24.04 -7.73
CA SER A 288 -5.00 -24.93 -8.84
C SER A 288 -3.50 -25.02 -9.10
N PRO A 289 -2.66 -23.99 -8.82
CA PRO A 289 -1.21 -24.17 -8.94
C PRO A 289 -0.64 -25.20 -7.98
N PHE A 290 -1.32 -25.48 -6.86
CA PHE A 290 -0.88 -26.43 -5.84
C PHE A 290 -1.56 -27.79 -5.92
N THR A 291 -2.69 -27.91 -6.66
CA THR A 291 -3.42 -29.17 -6.77
C THR A 291 -2.59 -30.34 -7.30
N PRO A 292 -1.62 -30.18 -8.23
CA PRO A 292 -0.76 -31.29 -8.67
C PRO A 292 0.13 -31.88 -7.57
N TYR A 293 0.34 -31.16 -6.46
CA TYR A 293 1.16 -31.61 -5.34
C TYR A 293 0.33 -32.16 -4.17
N LEU A 294 -1.00 -32.13 -4.26
CA LEU A 294 -1.89 -32.66 -3.23
C LEU A 294 -2.15 -34.16 -3.44
N PRO A 295 -2.32 -34.95 -2.36
CA PRO A 295 -2.78 -36.32 -2.49
C PRO A 295 -4.16 -36.38 -3.17
N GLU A 296 -4.39 -37.38 -4.03
CA GLU A 296 -5.66 -37.55 -4.75
C GLU A 296 -6.87 -37.61 -3.80
N ALA A 297 -6.70 -38.19 -2.60
CA ALA A 297 -7.73 -38.25 -1.57
C ALA A 297 -8.20 -36.87 -1.06
N VAL A 298 -7.40 -35.82 -1.24
CA VAL A 298 -7.70 -34.45 -0.80
C VAL A 298 -8.43 -33.65 -1.89
N LEU A 299 -8.26 -33.98 -3.17
CA LEU A 299 -8.83 -33.23 -4.28
C LEU A 299 -10.37 -33.06 -4.19
N PRO A 300 -11.17 -34.09 -3.81
CA PRO A 300 -12.62 -33.93 -3.70
C PRO A 300 -13.07 -32.94 -2.61
N VAL A 301 -12.26 -32.73 -1.57
CA VAL A 301 -12.59 -31.84 -0.44
C VAL A 301 -12.01 -30.44 -0.58
N VAL A 302 -11.22 -30.18 -1.64
CA VAL A 302 -10.68 -28.85 -1.96
C VAL A 302 -11.74 -27.74 -1.92
N PRO A 303 -12.92 -27.88 -2.57
CA PRO A 303 -13.94 -26.84 -2.55
C PRO A 303 -14.41 -26.47 -1.12
N VAL A 304 -14.41 -27.44 -0.21
CA VAL A 304 -14.85 -27.26 1.19
C VAL A 304 -13.87 -26.36 1.96
N PHE A 305 -12.57 -26.43 1.66
CA PHE A 305 -11.59 -25.50 2.25
C PHE A 305 -11.85 -24.04 1.86
N GLY A 306 -12.56 -23.80 0.75
CA GLY A 306 -13.01 -22.47 0.36
C GLY A 306 -13.86 -21.79 1.44
N LEU A 307 -14.60 -22.57 2.24
CA LEU A 307 -15.39 -22.07 3.38
C LEU A 307 -14.53 -21.43 4.47
N LEU A 308 -13.24 -21.77 4.55
CA LEU A 308 -12.30 -21.14 5.49
C LEU A 308 -11.89 -19.72 5.07
N SER A 309 -12.09 -19.34 3.80
CA SER A 309 -11.70 -18.01 3.31
C SER A 309 -12.41 -16.89 4.07
N THR A 310 -13.73 -17.02 4.30
CA THR A 310 -14.55 -16.04 5.01
C THR A 310 -14.16 -15.86 6.48
N PRO A 311 -14.06 -16.91 7.33
CA PRO A 311 -13.64 -16.73 8.72
C PRO A 311 -12.19 -16.26 8.85
N VAL A 312 -11.30 -16.62 7.91
CA VAL A 312 -9.92 -16.08 7.90
C VAL A 312 -9.93 -14.59 7.61
N GLU A 313 -10.65 -14.14 6.58
CA GLU A 313 -10.60 -12.76 6.11
C GLU A 313 -11.50 -11.83 6.94
N ALA A 314 -12.81 -12.09 6.99
CA ALA A 314 -13.76 -11.27 7.74
C ALA A 314 -13.60 -11.47 9.26
N GLY A 315 -13.37 -12.71 9.71
CA GLY A 315 -13.05 -12.98 11.11
C GLY A 315 -11.71 -12.36 11.53
N GLY A 316 -10.68 -12.44 10.68
CA GLY A 316 -9.41 -11.74 10.87
C GLY A 316 -9.60 -10.23 11.04
N ALA A 317 -10.45 -9.60 10.21
CA ALA A 317 -10.81 -8.20 10.34
C ALA A 317 -11.46 -7.89 11.70
N LEU A 318 -12.43 -8.70 12.15
CA LEU A 318 -13.08 -8.53 13.45
C LEU A 318 -12.09 -8.64 14.62
N LEU A 319 -11.12 -9.56 14.55
CA LEU A 319 -10.07 -9.68 15.56
C LEU A 319 -9.20 -8.42 15.69
N LEU A 320 -9.04 -7.63 14.63
CA LEU A 320 -8.28 -6.37 14.65
C LEU A 320 -8.95 -5.28 15.50
N LEU A 321 -10.28 -5.32 15.66
CA LEU A 321 -11.00 -4.28 16.41
C LEU A 321 -10.72 -4.33 17.92
N SER A 322 -10.58 -5.54 18.48
CA SER A 322 -10.35 -5.73 19.92
C SER A 322 -8.86 -5.66 20.26
N ARG A 323 -8.51 -4.89 21.30
CA ARG A 323 -7.13 -4.74 21.77
C ARG A 323 -6.52 -6.06 22.24
N ARG A 324 -7.34 -7.03 22.69
CA ARG A 324 -6.88 -8.32 23.19
C ARG A 324 -6.52 -9.29 22.06
N THR A 325 -7.30 -9.28 20.98
CA THR A 325 -7.16 -10.21 19.85
C THR A 325 -6.39 -9.64 18.66
N ARG A 326 -6.09 -8.35 18.68
CA ARG A 326 -5.48 -7.63 17.54
C ARG A 326 -4.20 -8.25 17.02
N ALA A 327 -3.33 -8.76 17.90
CA ALA A 327 -2.10 -9.41 17.48
C ALA A 327 -2.38 -10.65 16.62
N LEU A 328 -3.34 -11.47 17.03
CA LEU A 328 -3.79 -12.62 16.24
C LEU A 328 -4.40 -12.19 14.91
N GLY A 329 -5.24 -11.14 14.91
CA GLY A 329 -5.80 -10.58 13.67
C GLY A 329 -4.73 -10.11 12.69
N VAL A 330 -3.70 -9.40 13.17
CA VAL A 330 -2.57 -8.96 12.33
C VAL A 330 -1.83 -10.15 11.74
N LEU A 331 -1.53 -11.17 12.55
CA LEU A 331 -0.85 -12.38 12.07
C LEU A 331 -1.70 -13.13 11.04
N LEU A 332 -2.99 -13.34 11.31
CA LEU A 332 -3.90 -14.06 10.42
C LEU A 332 -4.04 -13.38 9.05
N VAL A 333 -4.30 -12.07 9.06
CA VAL A 333 -4.42 -11.27 7.82
C VAL A 333 -3.09 -11.20 7.07
N THR A 334 -1.96 -11.09 7.79
CA THR A 334 -0.62 -11.14 7.17
C THR A 334 -0.38 -12.49 6.50
N SER A 335 -0.67 -13.59 7.20
CA SER A 335 -0.52 -14.95 6.65
C SER A 335 -1.39 -15.16 5.41
N MET A 336 -2.63 -14.66 5.41
CA MET A 336 -3.51 -14.69 4.24
C MET A 336 -2.91 -13.92 3.07
N HIS A 337 -2.39 -12.70 3.28
CA HIS A 337 -1.75 -11.94 2.20
C HIS A 337 -0.46 -12.59 1.69
N CYS A 338 0.35 -13.18 2.55
CA CYS A 338 1.50 -13.97 2.14
C CYS A 338 1.07 -15.17 1.26
N PHE A 339 -0.03 -15.83 1.61
CA PHE A 339 -0.61 -16.90 0.78
C PHE A 339 -1.10 -16.37 -0.58
N ILE A 340 -1.78 -15.21 -0.61
CA ILE A 340 -2.21 -14.57 -1.86
C ILE A 340 -0.99 -14.25 -2.75
N LEU A 341 0.07 -13.69 -2.18
CA LEU A 341 1.32 -13.39 -2.92
C LEU A 341 1.98 -14.67 -3.45
N LEU A 342 1.93 -15.76 -2.69
CA LEU A 342 2.43 -17.06 -3.15
C LEU A 342 1.62 -17.57 -4.35
N VAL A 343 0.28 -17.52 -4.26
CA VAL A 343 -0.66 -18.00 -5.30
C VAL A 343 -0.61 -17.17 -6.58
N PHE A 344 -0.66 -15.84 -6.47
CA PHE A 344 -0.63 -14.93 -7.62
C PHE A 344 0.80 -14.58 -8.05
N GLY A 345 1.77 -15.25 -7.45
CA GLY A 345 3.18 -15.04 -7.67
C GLY A 345 3.79 -15.75 -8.85
N PRO A 346 5.12 -15.60 -9.01
CA PRO A 346 5.93 -16.41 -9.92
C PRO A 346 5.80 -17.93 -9.66
N PHE A 347 5.37 -18.32 -8.46
CA PHE A 347 5.17 -19.71 -8.05
C PHE A 347 3.74 -20.22 -8.29
N GLY A 348 2.84 -19.39 -8.84
CA GLY A 348 1.46 -19.78 -9.11
C GLY A 348 0.94 -19.20 -10.43
N HIS A 349 -0.14 -18.43 -10.40
CA HIS A 349 -0.84 -17.97 -11.60
C HIS A 349 -0.10 -16.91 -12.41
N SER A 350 0.76 -16.08 -11.78
CA SER A 350 1.53 -15.00 -12.43
C SER A 350 0.74 -14.10 -13.42
N PHE A 351 -0.55 -13.82 -13.13
CA PHE A 351 -1.49 -13.22 -14.09
C PHE A 351 -1.78 -11.73 -13.87
N ASN A 352 -1.51 -11.16 -12.69
CA ASN A 352 -1.81 -9.76 -12.40
C ASN A 352 -0.70 -9.10 -11.56
N HIS A 353 0.15 -8.32 -12.21
CA HIS A 353 1.27 -7.64 -11.56
C HIS A 353 0.84 -6.56 -10.56
N SER A 354 -0.30 -5.90 -10.79
CA SER A 354 -0.80 -4.86 -9.88
C SER A 354 -1.19 -5.41 -8.50
N VAL A 355 -1.67 -6.66 -8.45
CA VAL A 355 -2.08 -7.37 -7.21
C VAL A 355 -0.92 -7.50 -6.24
N TRP A 356 0.30 -7.66 -6.72
CA TRP A 356 1.50 -7.78 -5.87
C TRP A 356 1.72 -6.53 -5.04
N SER A 357 1.82 -5.38 -5.70
CA SER A 357 2.06 -4.10 -5.04
C SER A 357 0.98 -3.77 -4.03
N TRP A 358 -0.28 -4.06 -4.35
CA TRP A 358 -1.41 -3.83 -3.45
C TRP A 358 -1.37 -4.76 -2.23
N ASN A 359 -1.11 -6.06 -2.39
CA ASN A 359 -1.05 -6.99 -1.26
C ASN A 359 0.11 -6.70 -0.30
N VAL A 360 1.29 -6.35 -0.82
CA VAL A 360 2.43 -5.91 0.01
C VAL A 360 2.06 -4.65 0.80
N ALA A 361 1.40 -3.69 0.16
CA ALA A 361 0.93 -2.49 0.84
C ALA A 361 -0.11 -2.81 1.92
N MET A 362 -1.06 -3.72 1.65
CA MET A 362 -2.07 -4.14 2.63
C MET A 362 -1.47 -4.77 3.88
N ILE A 363 -0.40 -5.57 3.76
CA ILE A 363 0.36 -6.06 4.92
C ILE A 363 0.92 -4.88 5.70
N ALA A 364 1.64 -3.97 5.04
CA ALA A 364 2.22 -2.81 5.71
C ALA A 364 1.16 -1.93 6.41
N PHE A 365 0.01 -1.70 5.75
CA PHE A 365 -1.12 -0.97 6.32
C PHE A 365 -1.69 -1.66 7.56
N CYS A 366 -1.83 -2.99 7.53
CA CYS A 366 -2.27 -3.79 8.68
C CYS A 366 -1.38 -3.54 9.90
N TRP A 367 -0.07 -3.65 9.70
CA TRP A 367 0.92 -3.48 10.77
C TRP A 367 0.94 -2.04 11.29
N LEU A 368 0.93 -1.05 10.40
CA LEU A 368 0.96 0.37 10.77
C LEU A 368 -0.29 0.83 11.52
N CYS A 369 -1.47 0.34 11.15
CA CYS A 369 -2.72 0.68 11.83
C CYS A 369 -2.91 -0.09 13.14
N PHE A 370 -2.59 -1.38 13.17
CA PHE A 370 -3.07 -2.28 14.23
C PHE A 370 -1.96 -2.84 15.13
N TRP A 371 -0.76 -3.12 14.63
CA TRP A 371 0.27 -3.79 15.44
C TRP A 371 0.65 -2.97 16.67
N ARG A 372 0.48 -3.54 17.88
CA ARG A 372 0.78 -2.90 19.18
C ARG A 372 0.24 -1.47 19.32
N ASN A 373 -0.89 -1.16 18.70
CA ASN A 373 -1.49 0.17 18.77
C ASN A 373 -2.51 0.24 19.92
N SER A 374 -2.07 0.59 21.13
CA SER A 374 -2.97 0.70 22.30
C SER A 374 -3.86 1.95 22.28
N ALA A 375 -3.56 2.94 21.42
CA ALA A 375 -4.23 4.23 21.39
C ALA A 375 -5.70 4.17 20.91
N MET A 376 -6.08 3.12 20.17
CA MET A 376 -7.41 3.01 19.56
C MET A 376 -8.14 1.73 19.99
N GLY A 377 -9.36 1.88 20.50
CA GLY A 377 -10.32 0.79 20.67
C GLY A 377 -11.24 0.63 19.45
N TRP A 378 -12.12 -0.36 19.49
CA TRP A 378 -13.10 -0.60 18.41
C TRP A 378 -14.05 0.58 18.20
N ARG A 379 -14.45 1.29 19.27
CA ARG A 379 -15.31 2.47 19.20
C ARG A 379 -14.64 3.62 18.44
N ASP A 380 -13.35 3.83 18.68
CA ASP A 380 -12.60 4.87 17.98
C ASP A 380 -12.57 4.58 16.47
N VAL A 381 -12.41 3.31 16.08
CA VAL A 381 -12.39 2.88 14.67
C VAL A 381 -13.77 3.01 14.00
N LEU A 382 -14.81 2.45 14.62
CA LEU A 382 -16.12 2.31 13.98
C LEU A 382 -17.01 3.54 14.10
N TRP A 383 -16.96 4.26 15.22
CA TRP A 383 -17.89 5.38 15.48
C TRP A 383 -17.28 6.75 15.16
N GLY A 384 -15.95 6.86 15.26
CA GLY A 384 -15.19 8.07 14.95
C GLY A 384 -15.58 9.30 15.77
N ARG A 385 -14.83 10.41 15.62
CA ARG A 385 -15.08 11.67 16.34
C ARG A 385 -15.44 12.85 15.42
N GLY A 386 -15.22 12.74 14.11
CA GLY A 386 -15.45 13.82 13.13
C GLY A 386 -16.40 13.44 11.99
N ALA A 387 -16.96 14.45 11.31
CA ALA A 387 -17.89 14.26 10.21
C ALA A 387 -17.26 13.48 9.03
N VAL A 388 -16.01 13.80 8.67
CA VAL A 388 -15.30 13.11 7.57
C VAL A 388 -15.09 11.63 7.88
N HIS A 389 -14.73 11.29 9.13
CA HIS A 389 -14.62 9.90 9.56
C HIS A 389 -15.98 9.20 9.48
N LYS A 390 -17.04 9.79 10.04
CA LYS A 390 -18.40 9.21 9.95
C LYS A 390 -18.83 8.97 8.51
N LEU A 391 -18.60 9.94 7.61
CA LEU A 391 -18.87 9.78 6.19
C LEU A 391 -18.07 8.63 5.58
N THR A 392 -16.77 8.54 5.92
CA THR A 392 -15.90 7.43 5.48
C THR A 392 -16.43 6.08 5.97
N THR A 393 -16.84 6.00 7.24
CA THR A 393 -17.47 4.79 7.79
C THR A 393 -18.75 4.45 7.02
N VAL A 394 -19.62 5.42 6.72
CA VAL A 394 -20.83 5.15 5.94
C VAL A 394 -20.46 4.61 4.56
N ILE A 395 -19.58 5.28 3.83
CA ILE A 395 -19.18 4.90 2.47
C ILE A 395 -18.52 3.51 2.43
N PHE A 396 -17.61 3.21 3.35
CA PHE A 396 -16.81 1.98 3.29
C PHE A 396 -17.42 0.82 4.08
N LEU A 397 -18.16 1.09 5.15
CA LEU A 397 -18.73 0.04 6.01
C LEU A 397 -20.22 -0.17 5.80
N VAL A 398 -21.01 0.85 5.44
CA VAL A 398 -22.47 0.74 5.33
C VAL A 398 -22.93 0.61 3.88
N MET A 399 -22.44 1.46 2.97
CA MET A 399 -22.87 1.44 1.56
C MET A 399 -22.65 0.08 0.87
N PRO A 400 -21.63 -0.73 1.19
CA PRO A 400 -21.49 -2.04 0.57
C PRO A 400 -22.67 -2.99 0.78
N ILE A 401 -23.49 -2.80 1.83
CA ILE A 401 -24.74 -3.55 2.03
C ILE A 401 -25.67 -3.41 0.82
N LEU A 402 -25.70 -2.22 0.21
CA LEU A 402 -26.55 -1.91 -0.94
C LEU A 402 -26.14 -2.68 -2.21
N ASN A 403 -24.93 -3.27 -2.28
CA ASN A 403 -24.53 -4.12 -3.40
C ASN A 403 -25.34 -5.40 -3.48
N TYR A 404 -25.81 -5.97 -2.36
CA TYR A 404 -26.72 -7.12 -2.39
C TYR A 404 -28.05 -6.81 -3.09
N ALA A 405 -28.47 -5.54 -3.09
CA ALA A 405 -29.64 -5.05 -3.83
C ALA A 405 -29.29 -4.49 -5.22
N GLY A 406 -28.02 -4.56 -5.66
CA GLY A 406 -27.57 -4.00 -6.94
C GLY A 406 -27.55 -2.46 -6.99
N MET A 407 -27.64 -1.78 -5.85
CA MET A 407 -27.68 -0.31 -5.73
C MET A 407 -26.30 0.30 -5.44
N TRP A 408 -25.25 -0.53 -5.36
CA TRP A 408 -23.87 -0.10 -5.16
C TRP A 408 -22.93 -1.02 -5.92
N ASP A 409 -21.87 -0.47 -6.51
CA ASP A 409 -21.03 -1.21 -7.45
C ASP A 409 -20.10 -2.23 -6.78
N ASP A 410 -19.78 -3.30 -7.50
CA ASP A 410 -18.99 -4.42 -7.00
C ASP A 410 -17.60 -4.01 -6.48
N PHE A 411 -16.90 -3.12 -7.20
CA PHE A 411 -15.57 -2.65 -6.77
C PHE A 411 -15.63 -1.77 -5.52
N LEU A 412 -16.66 -0.94 -5.39
CA LEU A 412 -16.87 -0.08 -4.23
C LEU A 412 -17.36 -0.88 -3.00
N SER A 413 -17.82 -2.11 -3.22
CA SER A 413 -18.18 -3.10 -2.18
C SER A 413 -17.08 -4.10 -1.82
N HIS A 414 -15.86 -3.91 -2.32
CA HIS A 414 -14.75 -4.83 -2.06
C HIS A 414 -15.03 -6.28 -2.53
N LYS A 415 -15.80 -6.44 -3.63
CA LYS A 415 -16.23 -7.74 -4.16
C LYS A 415 -15.27 -8.34 -5.20
N LEU A 416 -14.12 -7.71 -5.45
CA LEU A 416 -13.09 -8.22 -6.35
C LEU A 416 -12.60 -9.60 -5.87
N TYR A 417 -12.33 -10.53 -6.80
CA TYR A 417 -11.89 -11.92 -6.51
C TYR A 417 -12.88 -12.78 -5.72
N THR A 418 -14.18 -12.49 -5.83
CA THR A 418 -15.25 -13.32 -5.24
C THR A 418 -15.95 -14.23 -6.25
N TRP A 419 -15.61 -14.12 -7.55
CA TRP A 419 -16.29 -14.79 -8.67
C TRP A 419 -17.78 -14.48 -8.82
N THR A 420 -18.28 -13.44 -8.13
CA THR A 420 -19.69 -13.03 -8.19
C THR A 420 -19.91 -11.68 -8.87
N THR A 421 -18.85 -11.08 -9.41
CA THR A 421 -18.92 -9.81 -10.14
C THR A 421 -19.57 -9.99 -11.50
N LYS A 422 -20.01 -8.90 -12.13
CA LYS A 422 -20.57 -8.95 -13.50
C LYS A 422 -19.47 -9.23 -14.54
N GLU A 423 -19.78 -10.00 -15.56
CA GLU A 423 -18.87 -10.32 -16.67
C GLU A 423 -19.51 -9.94 -18.01
N ALA A 424 -18.68 -9.76 -19.05
CA ALA A 424 -19.15 -9.42 -20.39
C ALA A 424 -18.29 -10.11 -21.46
N GLU A 425 -18.98 -10.61 -22.48
CA GLU A 425 -18.42 -11.13 -23.73
C GLU A 425 -19.00 -10.33 -24.90
N ILE A 426 -18.18 -10.02 -25.90
CA ILE A 426 -18.65 -9.50 -27.18
C ILE A 426 -18.65 -10.68 -28.15
N ASP A 427 -19.82 -11.23 -28.44
CA ASP A 427 -19.96 -12.32 -29.41
C ASP A 427 -19.80 -11.74 -30.83
N ILE A 428 -19.06 -12.46 -31.67
CA ILE A 428 -18.90 -12.20 -33.11
C ILE A 428 -19.77 -13.23 -33.84
N LEU A 429 -20.88 -12.74 -34.38
CA LEU A 429 -21.90 -13.57 -35.05
C LEU A 429 -21.54 -13.84 -36.52
N ASP A 430 -20.78 -12.94 -37.14
CA ASP A 430 -20.24 -13.10 -38.48
C ASP A 430 -18.70 -13.06 -38.45
N GLU A 431 -18.05 -14.21 -38.59
CA GLU A 431 -16.58 -14.30 -38.57
C GLU A 431 -15.90 -13.57 -39.74
N SER A 432 -16.63 -13.22 -40.80
CA SER A 432 -16.08 -12.47 -41.93
C SER A 432 -15.60 -11.07 -41.52
N ILE A 433 -16.08 -10.54 -40.39
CA ILE A 433 -15.66 -9.23 -39.88
C ILE A 433 -14.33 -9.29 -39.12
N ILE A 434 -13.84 -10.48 -38.73
CA ILE A 434 -12.64 -10.61 -37.88
C ILE A 434 -11.42 -9.89 -38.48
N PRO A 435 -11.13 -9.97 -39.79
CA PRO A 435 -9.99 -9.26 -40.39
C PRO A 435 -10.08 -7.73 -40.27
N VAL A 436 -11.31 -7.18 -40.23
CA VAL A 436 -11.58 -5.73 -40.16
C VAL A 436 -11.83 -5.22 -38.74
N LEU A 437 -11.87 -6.10 -37.73
CA LEU A 437 -11.91 -5.68 -36.33
C LEU A 437 -10.68 -4.83 -35.97
N PRO A 438 -10.80 -3.93 -34.99
CA PRO A 438 -9.70 -3.14 -34.48
C PRO A 438 -8.45 -4.00 -34.17
N PRO A 439 -7.23 -3.58 -34.58
CA PRO A 439 -5.99 -4.30 -34.33
C PRO A 439 -5.77 -4.71 -32.88
N GLU A 440 -6.22 -3.89 -31.93
CA GLU A 440 -6.10 -4.08 -30.50
C GLU A 440 -7.06 -5.16 -29.98
N MET A 441 -8.15 -5.43 -30.69
CA MET A 441 -9.18 -6.41 -30.31
C MET A 441 -8.94 -7.78 -30.95
N ARG A 442 -8.44 -7.83 -32.20
CA ARG A 442 -8.24 -9.07 -32.98
C ARG A 442 -7.50 -10.20 -32.26
N PRO A 443 -6.39 -9.95 -31.51
CA PRO A 443 -5.67 -11.00 -30.80
C PRO A 443 -6.47 -11.67 -29.67
N TRP A 444 -7.57 -11.05 -29.23
CA TRP A 444 -8.38 -11.49 -28.10
C TRP A 444 -9.65 -12.22 -28.53
N VAL A 445 -9.80 -12.52 -29.83
CA VAL A 445 -10.91 -13.34 -30.34
C VAL A 445 -10.65 -14.80 -29.98
N GLU A 446 -11.50 -15.35 -29.14
CA GLU A 446 -11.49 -16.75 -28.73
C GLU A 446 -12.56 -17.55 -29.49
N ARG A 447 -12.23 -18.81 -29.79
CA ARG A 447 -13.14 -19.77 -30.43
C ARG A 447 -13.37 -20.94 -29.51
N VAL A 448 -14.57 -21.04 -28.95
CA VAL A 448 -14.95 -22.11 -28.01
C VAL A 448 -16.36 -22.58 -28.33
N ASP A 449 -16.55 -23.90 -28.46
CA ASP A 449 -17.85 -24.53 -28.70
C ASP A 449 -18.66 -23.91 -29.87
N GLY A 450 -17.96 -23.57 -30.96
CA GLY A 450 -18.58 -22.98 -32.15
C GLY A 450 -18.98 -21.51 -32.00
N ARG A 451 -18.63 -20.84 -30.90
CA ARG A 451 -18.76 -19.38 -30.74
C ARG A 451 -17.42 -18.69 -30.93
N SER A 452 -17.45 -17.56 -31.62
CA SER A 452 -16.36 -16.58 -31.65
C SER A 452 -16.72 -15.40 -30.77
N PHE A 453 -15.86 -15.03 -29.81
CA PHE A 453 -16.14 -13.91 -28.90
C PHE A 453 -14.86 -13.27 -28.35
N VAL A 454 -14.98 -12.05 -27.84
CA VAL A 454 -13.93 -11.38 -27.08
C VAL A 454 -14.36 -11.26 -25.63
N HIS A 455 -13.59 -11.86 -24.72
CA HIS A 455 -13.85 -11.77 -23.29
C HIS A 455 -13.34 -10.42 -22.74
N VAL A 456 -14.25 -9.52 -22.34
CA VAL A 456 -13.92 -8.13 -21.96
C VAL A 456 -12.92 -8.07 -20.80
N LEU A 457 -12.96 -9.04 -19.88
CA LEU A 457 -11.95 -9.19 -18.82
C LEU A 457 -10.51 -9.29 -19.35
N LYS A 458 -10.25 -10.23 -20.28
CA LYS A 458 -8.91 -10.48 -20.81
C LYS A 458 -8.44 -9.30 -21.65
N TRP A 459 -9.35 -8.73 -22.43
CA TRP A 459 -9.06 -7.54 -23.21
C TRP A 459 -8.70 -6.34 -22.30
N SER A 460 -9.46 -6.10 -21.22
CA SER A 460 -9.12 -5.08 -20.21
C SER A 460 -7.74 -5.29 -19.60
N TYR A 461 -7.38 -6.54 -19.25
CA TYR A 461 -6.04 -6.83 -18.74
C TYR A 461 -4.93 -6.49 -19.74
N SER A 462 -5.16 -6.75 -21.03
CA SER A 462 -4.19 -6.42 -22.07
C SER A 462 -3.96 -4.92 -22.27
N VAL A 463 -4.99 -4.10 -22.03
CA VAL A 463 -4.91 -2.66 -22.22
C VAL A 463 -4.42 -1.97 -20.94
N PHE A 464 -4.91 -2.41 -19.78
CA PHE A 464 -4.76 -1.69 -18.51
C PHE A 464 -3.90 -2.38 -17.46
N GLU A 465 -3.47 -3.63 -17.67
CA GLU A 465 -2.90 -4.47 -16.60
C GLU A 465 -3.87 -4.59 -15.40
N SER A 466 -5.18 -4.51 -15.68
CA SER A 466 -6.23 -4.43 -14.66
C SER A 466 -7.57 -4.97 -15.19
N PRO A 467 -8.42 -5.57 -14.32
CA PRO A 467 -9.75 -6.02 -14.72
C PRO A 467 -10.66 -4.84 -15.08
N PRO A 468 -11.72 -5.05 -15.87
CA PRO A 468 -12.67 -3.99 -16.20
C PRO A 468 -13.47 -3.62 -14.95
N TYR A 469 -13.96 -2.39 -14.91
CA TYR A 469 -14.92 -2.01 -13.89
C TYR A 469 -16.24 -2.76 -14.10
N HIS A 470 -16.62 -3.62 -13.15
CA HIS A 470 -17.75 -4.55 -13.29
C HIS A 470 -19.11 -3.86 -13.16
N ALA A 471 -19.45 -3.00 -14.12
CA ALA A 471 -20.75 -2.35 -14.21
C ALA A 471 -21.27 -2.32 -15.65
N ASP A 472 -22.59 -2.47 -15.80
CA ASP A 472 -23.26 -2.55 -17.10
C ASP A 472 -22.92 -1.37 -17.99
N ARG A 473 -22.95 -0.15 -17.44
CA ARG A 473 -22.59 1.10 -18.13
C ARG A 473 -21.19 1.12 -18.75
N VAL A 474 -20.22 0.45 -18.11
CA VAL A 474 -18.85 0.35 -18.64
C VAL A 474 -18.80 -0.66 -19.78
N PHE A 475 -19.44 -1.82 -19.62
CA PHE A 475 -19.55 -2.81 -20.68
C PHE A 475 -20.33 -2.29 -21.89
N ASP A 476 -21.40 -1.52 -21.65
CA ASP A 476 -22.21 -0.87 -22.68
C ASP A 476 -21.39 0.16 -23.46
N SER A 477 -20.57 0.98 -22.78
CA SER A 477 -19.69 1.94 -23.44
C SER A 477 -18.62 1.26 -24.30
N VAL A 478 -18.01 0.18 -23.79
CA VAL A 478 -17.03 -0.62 -24.53
C VAL A 478 -17.67 -1.23 -25.77
N PHE A 479 -18.86 -1.78 -25.64
CA PHE A 479 -19.58 -2.37 -26.75
C PHE A 479 -20.03 -1.34 -27.79
N ALA A 480 -20.55 -0.19 -27.36
CA ALA A 480 -20.89 0.92 -28.24
C ALA A 480 -19.69 1.32 -29.10
N LYS A 481 -18.49 1.38 -28.50
CA LYS A 481 -17.26 1.67 -29.22
C LYS A 481 -16.88 0.61 -30.27
N VAL A 482 -17.14 -0.66 -29.99
CA VAL A 482 -16.97 -1.74 -30.98
C VAL A 482 -17.98 -1.60 -32.12
N CYS A 483 -19.24 -1.30 -31.81
CA CYS A 483 -20.31 -1.10 -32.78
C CYS A 483 -20.02 0.02 -33.79
N GLU A 484 -19.28 1.06 -33.40
CA GLU A 484 -18.83 2.13 -34.31
C GLU A 484 -17.83 1.64 -35.37
N THR A 485 -17.16 0.51 -35.15
CA THR A 485 -16.05 0.03 -35.99
C THR A 485 -16.41 -1.14 -36.90
N VAL A 486 -17.52 -1.82 -36.65
CA VAL A 486 -17.92 -3.01 -37.43
C VAL A 486 -18.70 -2.61 -38.68
N PRO A 487 -18.50 -3.31 -39.82
CA PRO A 487 -19.22 -2.98 -41.06
C PRO A 487 -20.74 -3.21 -40.98
N SER A 488 -21.14 -4.19 -40.17
CA SER A 488 -22.54 -4.54 -39.92
C SER A 488 -22.78 -4.59 -38.42
N ARG A 489 -23.75 -3.82 -37.94
CA ARG A 489 -24.10 -3.74 -36.51
C ARG A 489 -24.71 -5.03 -35.97
N ASP A 490 -25.27 -5.87 -36.84
CA ASP A 490 -25.81 -7.19 -36.49
C ASP A 490 -24.73 -8.28 -36.45
N ALA A 491 -23.49 -7.96 -36.84
CA ALA A 491 -22.37 -8.91 -36.84
C ALA A 491 -21.79 -9.15 -35.44
N VAL A 492 -22.18 -8.34 -34.45
CA VAL A 492 -21.73 -8.45 -33.06
C VAL A 492 -22.89 -8.26 -32.09
N GLN A 493 -22.78 -8.86 -30.91
CA GLN A 493 -23.70 -8.62 -29.80
C GLN A 493 -22.95 -8.64 -28.47
N LEU A 494 -23.46 -7.89 -27.49
CA LEU A 494 -22.94 -7.91 -26.13
C LEU A 494 -23.71 -8.93 -25.31
N ARG A 495 -22.99 -9.88 -24.71
CA ARG A 495 -23.52 -10.85 -23.76
C ARG A 495 -23.08 -10.47 -22.35
N LEU A 496 -24.02 -9.99 -21.55
CA LEU A 496 -23.83 -9.60 -20.16
C LEU A 496 -24.20 -10.74 -19.22
N PHE A 497 -23.28 -11.03 -18.33
CA PHE A 497 -23.38 -12.05 -17.30
C PHE A 497 -23.57 -11.37 -15.95
N HIS A 498 -24.82 -11.27 -15.49
CA HIS A 498 -25.14 -10.67 -14.19
C HIS A 498 -24.63 -11.55 -13.03
N SER A 499 -24.56 -10.97 -11.83
CA SER A 499 -24.13 -11.69 -10.62
C SER A 499 -24.88 -13.02 -10.45
N PRO A 500 -24.18 -14.09 -10.01
CA PRO A 500 -24.80 -15.39 -9.84
C PRO A 500 -25.88 -15.37 -8.75
N ASN A 501 -26.84 -16.27 -8.88
CA ASN A 501 -27.82 -16.55 -7.83
C ASN A 501 -27.16 -17.31 -6.65
N LEU A 502 -27.94 -17.64 -5.61
CA LEU A 502 -27.46 -18.37 -4.43
C LEU A 502 -26.87 -19.75 -4.76
N THR A 503 -27.31 -20.41 -5.85
CA THR A 503 -26.76 -21.70 -6.30
C THR A 503 -25.45 -21.55 -7.08
N GLY A 504 -24.98 -20.32 -7.31
CA GLY A 504 -23.75 -20.02 -8.04
C GLY A 504 -23.92 -19.95 -9.57
N THR A 505 -25.14 -20.13 -10.06
CA THR A 505 -25.46 -20.12 -11.49
C THR A 505 -25.71 -18.69 -11.95
N ARG A 506 -25.12 -18.30 -13.08
CA ARG A 506 -25.44 -17.05 -13.78
C ARG A 506 -26.70 -17.27 -14.64
N SER A 507 -27.87 -17.27 -14.00
CA SER A 507 -29.15 -17.51 -14.68
C SER A 507 -29.66 -16.29 -15.45
N ARG A 508 -29.22 -15.09 -15.08
CA ARG A 508 -29.57 -13.85 -15.77
C ARG A 508 -28.46 -13.50 -16.75
N ILE A 509 -28.66 -13.90 -18.00
CA ILE A 509 -27.84 -13.50 -19.14
C ILE A 509 -28.67 -12.52 -19.96
N GLU A 510 -28.09 -11.37 -20.28
CA GLU A 510 -28.72 -10.35 -21.09
C GLU A 510 -27.92 -10.20 -22.38
N VAL A 511 -28.60 -10.20 -23.52
CA VAL A 511 -27.98 -10.03 -24.83
C VAL A 511 -28.45 -8.70 -25.39
N LYS A 512 -27.51 -7.83 -25.78
CA LYS A 512 -27.78 -6.53 -26.36
C LYS A 512 -27.21 -6.46 -27.77
N SER A 513 -28.04 -6.04 -28.72
CA SER A 513 -27.60 -5.64 -30.06
C SER A 513 -26.94 -4.26 -30.00
N CYS A 514 -26.20 -3.90 -31.04
CA CYS A 514 -25.64 -2.55 -31.15
C CYS A 514 -26.74 -1.49 -30.97
N PRO A 515 -26.46 -0.39 -30.23
CA PRO A 515 -27.43 0.69 -30.06
C PRO A 515 -27.79 1.30 -31.41
N SER A 516 -28.96 1.93 -31.54
CA SER A 516 -29.27 2.75 -32.73
C SER A 516 -28.27 3.90 -32.86
N GLU A 517 -28.02 4.38 -34.08
CA GLU A 517 -27.23 5.60 -34.26
C GLU A 517 -27.86 6.75 -33.46
N PRO A 518 -27.05 7.56 -32.74
CA PRO A 518 -27.54 8.68 -31.94
C PRO A 518 -28.16 9.79 -32.79
#